data_AF-A0A519GGQ9-F1
#
_entry.id   AF-A0A519GGQ9-F1
#
_cell.length_a   1.000
_cell.length_b   1.000
_cell.length_c   1.000
_cell.angle_alpha   90.00
_cell.angle_beta   90.00
_cell.angle_gamma   90.00
#
_symmetry.space_group_name_H-M   'P 1'
#
loop_
_entity.id
_entity.type
_entity.pdbx_description
1 polymer ?
#
loop_
_entity_poly.entity_id
_entity_poly.type
_entity_poly.pdbx_seq_one_letter_code
_entity_poly.pdbx_strand_id
1 'polypeptide(L)'
;EGAGVANIGDARSLVAHPASMTHSHLSPSQLAEAGISPTTVRLSIGLEDPADIIADIAQALALSTPSTLSPASTLSPASTEALS
;
A
#
# COMPACT_ATOMS: atom_id res chain seq x y z
N GLU A 1 10.57 19.31 13.99
CA GLU A 1 9.37 18.54 13.64
C GLU A 1 9.42 18.25 12.14
N GLY A 2 10.20 17.25 11.72
CA GLY A 2 9.77 15.85 11.68
C GLY A 2 9.14 15.47 10.33
N ALA A 3 9.56 16.10 9.22
CA ALA A 3 9.10 15.76 7.87
C ALA A 3 9.33 14.26 7.62
N GLY A 4 8.28 13.59 7.12
CA GLY A 4 8.25 12.16 6.84
C GLY A 4 9.31 11.76 5.83
N VAL A 5 10.48 11.37 6.34
CA VAL A 5 11.53 10.80 5.51
C VAL A 5 11.11 9.37 5.18
N ALA A 6 10.54 9.19 4.00
CA ALA A 6 10.38 7.87 3.41
C ALA A 6 11.72 7.43 2.83
N ASN A 7 12.55 6.82 3.67
CA ASN A 7 13.77 6.18 3.19
C ASN A 7 13.37 5.02 2.26
N ILE A 8 13.72 5.15 0.99
CA ILE A 8 13.74 4.08 0.00
C ILE A 8 15.21 3.78 -0.26
N GLY A 9 15.59 2.50 -0.25
CA GLY A 9 16.97 2.06 -0.49
C GLY A 9 17.89 2.13 0.73
N ASP A 10 17.35 2.00 1.95
CA ASP A 10 18.17 1.75 3.14
C ASP A 10 18.64 0.27 3.16
N ALA A 11 19.73 -0.01 3.87
CA ALA A 11 20.16 -1.38 4.15
C ALA A 11 19.17 -2.13 5.05
N ARG A 12 18.33 -1.39 5.78
CA ARG A 12 17.25 -1.94 6.61
C ARG A 12 15.90 -1.91 5.91
N SER A 13 15.13 -2.98 6.10
CA SER A 13 13.76 -3.10 5.65
C SER A 13 12.84 -2.10 6.37
N LEU A 14 11.93 -1.47 5.64
CA LEU A 14 11.01 -0.46 6.15
C LEU A 14 9.59 -0.68 5.63
N VAL A 15 8.61 -0.35 6.49
CA VAL A 15 7.18 -0.44 6.18
C VAL A 15 6.55 0.94 6.36
N ALA A 16 5.66 1.33 5.45
CA ALA A 16 4.93 2.59 5.54
C ALA A 16 3.46 2.42 5.14
N HIS A 17 2.59 3.22 5.74
CA HIS A 17 1.21 3.41 5.30
C HIS A 17 1.12 4.70 4.47
N PRO A 18 1.13 4.63 3.11
CA PRO A 18 1.31 5.82 2.28
C PRO A 18 0.20 6.86 2.48
N ALA A 19 -1.04 6.44 2.66
CA ALA A 19 -2.19 7.34 2.81
C ALA A 19 -2.13 8.21 4.08
N SER A 20 -1.56 7.71 5.19
CA SER A 20 -1.42 8.52 6.42
C SER A 20 -0.02 9.09 6.65
N MET A 21 0.94 8.76 5.79
CA MET A 21 2.33 9.18 5.94
C MET A 21 2.79 9.99 4.73
N THR A 22 3.35 9.33 3.71
CA THR A 22 4.05 9.99 2.61
C THR A 22 3.13 10.76 1.66
N HIS A 23 1.89 10.31 1.53
CA HIS A 23 0.87 10.89 0.65
C HIS A 23 -0.30 11.49 1.44
N SER A 24 -0.10 11.78 2.74
CA SER A 24 -1.13 12.34 3.62
C SER A 24 -1.66 13.70 3.18
N HIS A 25 -0.93 14.41 2.33
CA HIS A 25 -1.32 15.70 1.76
C HIS A 25 -2.27 15.58 0.55
N LEU A 26 -2.47 14.38 0.00
CA LEU A 26 -3.36 14.16 -1.15
C LEU A 26 -4.81 13.99 -0.71
N SER A 27 -5.73 14.44 -1.57
CA SER A 27 -7.17 14.18 -1.37
C SER A 27 -7.49 12.69 -1.57
N PRO A 28 -8.65 12.19 -1.09
CA PRO A 28 -9.07 10.82 -1.34
C PRO A 28 -9.17 10.45 -2.83
N SER A 29 -9.58 11.39 -3.69
CA SER A 29 -9.67 11.15 -5.13
C SER A 29 -8.27 11.05 -5.77
N GLN A 30 -7.34 11.90 -5.35
CA GLN A 30 -5.95 11.88 -5.83
C GLN A 30 -5.22 10.62 -5.37
N LEU A 31 -5.48 10.14 -4.14
CA LEU A 31 -4.97 8.85 -3.65
C LEU A 31 -5.48 7.70 -4.51
N ALA A 32 -6.78 7.66 -4.82
CA ALA A 32 -7.38 6.64 -5.65
C ALA A 32 -6.79 6.64 -7.08
N GLU A 33 -6.63 7.82 -7.69
CA GLU A 33 -5.98 7.99 -9.00
C GLU A 33 -4.53 7.50 -9.00
N ALA A 34 -3.82 7.67 -7.88
CA ALA A 34 -2.46 7.16 -7.68
C ALA A 34 -2.40 5.65 -7.34
N GLY A 35 -3.54 4.95 -7.27
CA GLY A 35 -3.61 3.53 -6.89
C GLY A 35 -3.35 3.27 -5.40
N ILE A 36 -3.49 4.29 -4.55
CA ILE A 36 -3.27 4.20 -3.10
C ILE A 36 -4.63 4.10 -2.40
N SER A 37 -4.90 2.93 -1.83
CA SER A 37 -6.07 2.68 -0.98
C SER A 37 -5.76 2.98 0.50
N PRO A 38 -6.78 3.15 1.36
CA PRO A 38 -6.59 3.25 2.82
C PRO A 38 -5.98 2.00 3.48
N THR A 39 -5.88 0.89 2.76
CA THR A 39 -5.26 -0.36 3.23
C THR A 39 -3.94 -0.66 2.54
N THR A 40 -3.45 0.25 1.69
CA THR A 40 -2.20 0.06 0.97
C THR A 40 -1.02 0.14 1.95
N VAL A 41 -0.20 -0.91 1.96
CA VAL A 41 1.06 -0.96 2.71
C VAL A 41 2.21 -0.96 1.71
N ARG A 42 3.22 -0.12 1.93
CA ARG A 42 4.44 -0.07 1.12
C ARG A 42 5.59 -0.70 1.89
N LEU A 43 6.28 -1.64 1.26
CA LEU A 43 7.49 -2.27 1.76
C LEU A 43 8.70 -1.74 0.98
N SER A 44 9.72 -1.27 1.68
CA SER A 44 11.07 -1.06 1.15
C SER A 44 11.92 -2.21 1.68
N ILE A 45 12.37 -3.11 0.82
CA ILE A 45 13.16 -4.28 1.21
C ILE A 45 14.63 -3.89 1.32
N GLY A 46 15.21 -4.15 2.49
CA GLY A 46 16.63 -3.91 2.79
C GLY A 46 17.53 -5.04 2.29
N LEU A 47 18.69 -5.19 2.93
CA LEU A 47 19.73 -6.17 2.59
C LEU A 47 19.83 -7.30 3.61
N GLU A 48 18.81 -7.50 4.44
CA GLU A 48 18.76 -8.61 5.39
C GLU A 48 18.61 -9.98 4.70
N ASP A 49 18.71 -11.06 5.48
CA ASP A 49 18.47 -12.40 4.96
C ASP A 49 17.03 -12.53 4.43
N PRO A 50 16.82 -12.97 3.17
CA PRO A 50 15.48 -13.11 2.61
C PRO A 50 14.56 -14.03 3.42
N ALA A 51 15.10 -15.07 4.08
CA ALA A 51 14.31 -15.99 4.89
C ALA A 51 13.73 -15.28 6.13
N ASP A 52 14.51 -14.40 6.76
CA ASP A 52 14.07 -13.64 7.92
C ASP A 52 12.98 -12.63 7.52
N ILE A 53 13.15 -11.93 6.39
CA ILE A 53 12.14 -10.99 5.86
C ILE A 53 10.83 -11.72 5.55
N ILE A 54 10.89 -12.87 4.88
CA ILE A 54 9.71 -13.66 4.55
C ILE A 54 9.02 -14.16 5.83
N ALA A 55 9.79 -14.65 6.80
CA ALA A 55 9.25 -15.13 8.06
C ALA A 55 8.52 -14.02 8.84
N ASP A 56 9.09 -12.82 8.90
CA ASP A 56 8.50 -11.67 9.59
C ASP A 56 7.18 -11.23 8.93
N ILE A 57 7.17 -11.14 7.58
CA ILE A 57 5.94 -10.81 6.84
C ILE A 57 4.88 -11.90 7.03
N ALA A 58 5.25 -13.17 6.98
CA ALA A 58 4.32 -14.28 7.17
C ALA A 58 3.70 -14.26 8.57
N GLN A 59 4.51 -14.01 9.61
CA GLN A 59 4.03 -13.84 10.97
C GLN A 59 3.05 -12.66 11.08
N ALA A 60 3.40 -11.50 10.51
CA ALA A 60 2.55 -10.31 10.55
C ALA A 60 1.19 -10.55 9.87
N LEU A 61 1.19 -11.23 8.71
CA LEU A 61 -0.04 -11.57 7.99
C LEU A 61 -0.88 -12.60 8.74
N ALA A 62 -0.28 -13.57 9.42
CA ALA A 62 -1.00 -14.54 10.24
C ALA A 62 -1.71 -13.88 11.44
N LEU A 63 -1.13 -12.81 12.00
CA LEU A 63 -1.75 -12.02 13.07
C LEU A 63 -2.84 -11.08 12.54
N SER A 64 -2.75 -10.66 11.28
CA SER A 64 -3.84 -9.94 10.63
C SER A 64 -4.99 -10.91 10.38
N THR A 65 -5.99 -10.90 11.26
CA THR A 65 -7.23 -11.63 11.00
C THR A 65 -7.77 -11.16 9.65
N PRO A 66 -8.05 -12.04 8.68
CA PRO A 66 -8.70 -11.62 7.45
C PRO A 66 -10.09 -11.10 7.84
N SER A 67 -10.21 -9.77 7.97
CA SER A 67 -11.51 -9.13 7.95
C SER A 67 -12.08 -9.50 6.59
N THR A 68 -13.12 -10.34 6.59
CA THR A 68 -13.72 -10.92 5.40
C THR A 68 -13.97 -9.82 4.37
N LEU A 69 -13.08 -9.69 3.39
CA LEU A 69 -13.24 -8.73 2.31
C LEU A 69 -14.46 -9.19 1.50
N SER A 70 -15.54 -8.41 1.58
CA SER A 70 -16.73 -8.59 0.74
C SER A 70 -16.31 -8.53 -0.73
N PRO A 71 -16.66 -9.53 -1.57
CA PRO A 71 -16.26 -9.55 -2.98
C PRO A 71 -17.13 -8.58 -3.77
N ALA A 72 -16.77 -7.30 -3.79
CA ALA A 72 -17.47 -6.30 -4.60
C ALA A 72 -16.55 -5.15 -5.01
N SER A 73 -15.67 -5.41 -5.97
CA SER A 73 -15.24 -4.41 -6.96
C SER A 73 -14.73 -5.14 -8.19
N THR A 74 -15.65 -5.84 -8.87
CA THR A 74 -15.49 -6.10 -10.29
C THR A 74 -15.41 -4.74 -10.99
N LEU A 75 -14.21 -4.35 -11.45
CA LEU A 75 -14.09 -3.29 -12.44
C LEU A 75 -14.94 -3.68 -13.66
N SER A 76 -15.97 -2.89 -13.93
CA SER A 76 -16.76 -3.00 -15.17
C SER A 76 -15.95 -2.47 -16.34
N PRO A 77 -15.77 -3.20 -17.45
CA PRO A 77 -15.21 -2.66 -18.67
C PRO A 77 -16.34 -2.05 -19.51
N ALA A 78 -16.37 -0.73 -19.69
CA ALA A 78 -17.15 -0.13 -20.77
C ALA A 78 -16.58 1.23 -21.18
N SER A 79 -15.64 1.20 -22.11
CA SER A 79 -15.56 2.22 -23.15
C SER A 79 -16.76 2.03 -24.10
N THR A 80 -17.43 3.10 -24.50
CA THR A 80 -17.87 3.42 -25.89
C THR A 80 -18.96 4.51 -25.88
N GLU A 81 -18.60 5.65 -26.50
CA GLU A 81 -19.40 6.64 -27.25
C GLU A 81 -20.89 6.91 -26.95
N ALA A 82 -21.24 8.21 -26.89
CA ALA A 82 -21.94 8.88 -28.00
C ALA A 82 -22.05 10.40 -27.75
N LEU A 83 -21.38 11.19 -28.59
CA LEU A 83 -21.85 12.53 -28.95
C LEU A 83 -23.16 12.38 -29.74
N SER A 84 -24.24 13.00 -29.27
CA SER A 84 -25.09 13.89 -30.09
C SER A 84 -26.14 14.60 -29.23
#